data_AF-A0A959PVN9-F1
#
_entry.id   AF-A0A959PVN9-F1
#
_cell.length_a   1.000
_cell.length_b   1.000
_cell.length_c   1.000
_cell.angle_alpha   90.00
_cell.angle_beta   90.00
_cell.angle_gamma   90.00
#
_symmetry.space_group_name_H-M   'P 1'
#
loop_
_entity.id
_entity.type
_entity.pdbx_description
1 polymer ?
#
loop_
_entity_poly.entity_id
_entity_poly.type
_entity_poly.pdbx_seq_one_letter_code
_entity_poly.pdbx_strand_id
1 'polypeptide(L)' 'MKKIHLVGIGMIAVAILLFIQVAGDTSTYATFKDATQADKKVKVAGQLAKDKEIVYDPEVDPNYTSFYMRDAQGEER' A
#
# COMPACT_ATOMS: atom_id res chain seq x y z
N MET A 1 36.82 -19.53 -18.21
CA MET A 1 35.38 -19.51 -17.93
C MET A 1 34.71 -20.68 -18.66
N LYS A 2 34.30 -21.74 -17.97
CA LYS A 2 33.45 -22.77 -18.59
C LYS A 2 32.13 -22.13 -19.00
N LYS A 3 31.62 -22.47 -20.19
CA LYS A 3 30.36 -21.93 -20.75
C LYS A 3 29.18 -22.06 -19.76
N ILE A 4 29.22 -23.05 -18.88
CA ILE A 4 28.25 -23.28 -17.80
C ILE A 4 28.13 -22.11 -16.82
N HIS A 5 29.22 -21.39 -16.53
CA HIS A 5 29.16 -20.23 -15.64
C HIS A 5 28.45 -19.05 -16.32
N LEU A 6 28.61 -18.91 -17.63
CA LEU A 6 27.91 -17.89 -18.41
C LEU A 6 26.40 -18.13 -18.39
N VAL A 7 25.97 -19.39 -18.52
CA VAL A 7 24.56 -19.80 -18.40
C VAL A 7 24.02 -19.54 -16.99
N GLY A 8 24.80 -19.88 -15.95
CA GLY A 8 24.44 -19.61 -14.56
C GLY A 8 24.26 -18.12 -14.27
N ILE A 9 25.18 -17.27 -14.76
CA ILE A 9 25.09 -15.81 -14.63
C ILE A 9 23.86 -15.28 -15.37
N GLY A 10 23.56 -15.79 -16.57
CA GLY A 10 22.37 -15.42 -17.33
C GLY A 10 21.08 -15.75 -16.58
N MET A 11 21.01 -16.92 -15.94
CA MET A 11 19.87 -17.34 -15.14
C MET A 11 19.65 -16.43 -13.92
N ILE A 12 20.74 -16.06 -13.22
CA ILE A 12 20.67 -15.12 -12.08
C ILE A 12 20.16 -13.75 -12.53
N ALA A 13 20.64 -13.24 -13.66
CA ALA A 13 20.19 -11.96 -14.21
C ALA A 13 18.68 -11.96 -14.54
N VAL A 14 18.18 -13.04 -15.14
CA VAL A 14 16.74 -13.19 -15.42
C VAL A 14 15.93 -13.26 -14.12
N ALA A 15 16.40 -14.00 -13.12
CA ALA A 15 15.73 -14.09 -11.83
C ALA A 15 15.61 -12.71 -11.15
N ILE A 16 16.69 -11.91 -11.15
CA ILE A 16 16.69 -10.56 -10.57
C ILE A 16 15.67 -9.67 -11.28
N LEU A 17 15.62 -9.71 -12.62
CA LEU A 17 14.64 -8.94 -13.40
C LEU A 17 13.20 -9.29 -13.04
N LEU A 18 12.90 -10.58 -12.86
CA LEU A 18 11.57 -11.04 -12.43
C LEU A 18 11.23 -10.56 -11.01
N PHE A 19 12.18 -10.62 -10.06
CA PHE A 19 11.95 -10.16 -8.69
C PHE A 19 11.63 -8.66 -8.61
N ILE A 20 12.30 -7.83 -9.40
CA ILE A 20 12.04 -6.38 -9.45
C ILE A 20 10.61 -6.10 -9.93
N GLN A 21 10.12 -6.85 -10.92
CA GLN A 21 8.75 -6.69 -11.43
C GLN A 21 7.70 -7.04 -10.36
N VAL A 22 7.91 -8.11 -9.60
CA VAL A 22 6.99 -8.54 -8.53
C VAL A 22 7.02 -7.57 -7.33
N ALA A 23 8.18 -7.01 -7.00
CA ALA A 23 8.30 -6.08 -5.88
C ALA A 23 7.47 -4.80 -6.08
N GLY A 24 7.31 -4.33 -7.32
CA GLY A 24 6.52 -3.14 -7.64
C GLY A 24 5.01 -3.28 -7.38
N ASP A 25 4.50 -4.51 -7.32
CA ASP A 25 3.06 -4.78 -7.09
C ASP A 25 2.71 -4.94 -5.61
N THR A 26 3.73 -4.96 -4.74
CA THR A 26 3.52 -4.89 -3.28
C THR A 26 3.18 -3.45 -2.93
N SER A 27 1.88 -3.12 -2.97
CA SER A 27 1.40 -1.79 -2.58
C SER A 27 1.84 -1.51 -1.14
N THR A 28 2.89 -0.72 -0.96
CA THR A 28 3.28 -0.22 0.35
C THR A 28 2.15 0.63 0.90
N TYR A 29 1.88 0.48 2.20
CA TYR A 29 0.90 1.31 2.87
C TYR A 29 1.47 2.71 3.08
N ALA A 30 0.72 3.70 2.63
CA ALA A 30 1.03 5.11 2.78
C ALA A 30 0.49 5.65 4.10
N THR A 31 1.00 6.82 4.47
CA THR A 31 0.53 7.65 5.60
C THR A 31 -0.44 8.71 5.09
N PHE A 32 -1.17 9.41 5.96
CA PHE A 32 -1.99 10.55 5.53
C PHE A 32 -1.13 11.66 4.91
N LYS A 33 0.06 11.88 5.48
CA LYS A 33 1.05 12.80 4.91
C LYS A 33 1.42 12.42 3.47
N ASP A 34 1.77 11.17 3.22
CA ASP A 34 2.12 10.70 1.87
C ASP A 34 0.91 10.80 0.93
N ALA A 35 -0.29 10.45 1.41
CA ALA A 35 -1.52 10.52 0.64
C ALA A 35 -1.86 11.95 0.19
N THR A 36 -1.59 12.96 1.02
CA THR A 36 -1.79 14.37 0.64
C THR A 36 -0.79 14.90 -0.38
N GLN A 37 0.37 14.24 -0.52
CA GLN A 37 1.43 14.63 -1.44
C GLN A 37 1.46 13.75 -2.70
N ALA A 38 0.67 12.68 -2.74
CA ALA A 38 0.68 11.72 -3.82
C ALA A 38 -0.13 12.21 -5.03
N ASP A 39 0.49 12.21 -6.20
CA ASP A 39 -0.20 12.43 -7.50
C ASP A 39 -1.06 11.24 -7.95
N LYS A 40 -1.06 10.14 -7.18
CA LYS A 40 -1.77 8.90 -7.48
C LYS A 40 -2.50 8.37 -6.26
N LYS A 41 -3.51 7.53 -6.49
CA LYS A 41 -4.21 6.81 -5.41
C LYS A 41 -3.22 5.95 -4.62
N VAL A 42 -3.31 6.03 -3.30
CA VAL A 42 -2.51 5.23 -2.36
C VAL A 42 -3.44 4.47 -1.41
N LYS A 43 -2.91 3.43 -0.77
CA LYS A 43 -3.62 2.69 0.29
C LYS A 43 -3.06 3.16 1.63
N VAL A 44 -3.89 3.72 2.49
CA VAL A 44 -3.51 4.08 3.86
C VAL A 44 -3.93 2.95 4.79
N ALA A 45 -3.02 2.47 5.63
CA ALA A 45 -3.33 1.53 6.71
C ALA A 45 -3.25 2.23 8.06
N GLY A 46 -4.17 1.90 8.95
CA GLY A 46 -4.28 2.53 10.26
C GLY A 46 -5.25 1.78 11.18
N GLN A 47 -5.51 2.39 12.32
CA GLN A 47 -6.45 1.90 13.33
C GLN A 47 -7.66 2.82 13.38
N LEU A 48 -8.86 2.25 13.51
CA LEU A 48 -10.10 3.02 13.70
C LEU A 48 -10.00 3.85 15.00
N ALA A 49 -10.26 5.16 14.91
CA ALA A 49 -10.31 6.06 16.07
C ALA A 49 -11.67 5.91 16.78
N LYS A 50 -11.76 4.96 17.71
CA LYS A 50 -13.02 4.57 18.39
C LYS A 50 -13.60 5.66 19.31
N ASP A 51 -12.79 6.65 19.65
CA ASP A 51 -13.17 7.83 20.42
C ASP A 51 -13.81 8.93 19.56
N LYS A 52 -13.89 8.73 18.23
CA LYS A 52 -14.52 9.63 17.27
C LYS A 52 -15.83 9.08 16.72
N GLU A 53 -16.59 9.98 16.11
CA GLU A 53 -17.85 9.65 15.45
C GLU A 53 -17.63 8.71 14.26
N ILE A 54 -18.51 7.72 14.16
CA ILE A 54 -18.68 6.87 12.99
C ILE A 54 -20.07 7.18 12.45
N VAL A 55 -20.12 7.80 11.28
CA VAL A 55 -21.39 8.19 10.63
C VAL A 55 -21.84 7.06 9.72
N TYR A 56 -22.97 6.44 10.08
CA TYR A 56 -23.67 5.47 9.25
C TYR A 56 -25.18 5.60 9.48
N ASP A 57 -25.91 5.99 8.44
CA ASP A 57 -27.36 6.09 8.45
C ASP A 57 -27.93 5.35 7.21
N PRO A 58 -28.40 4.10 7.38
CA PRO A 58 -28.92 3.32 6.27
C PRO A 58 -30.29 3.78 5.76
N GLU A 59 -31.02 4.60 6.52
CA GLU A 59 -32.28 5.19 6.04
C GLU A 59 -32.01 6.34 5.06
N VAL A 60 -30.90 7.06 5.25
CA VAL A 60 -30.46 8.16 4.37
C VAL A 60 -29.64 7.63 3.18
N ASP A 61 -28.54 6.91 3.43
CA ASP A 61 -27.72 6.28 2.39
C ASP A 61 -27.00 5.04 2.95
N PRO A 62 -27.45 3.82 2.62
CA PRO A 62 -26.84 2.59 3.11
C PRO A 62 -25.44 2.31 2.56
N ASN A 63 -24.97 3.05 1.55
CA ASN A 63 -23.63 2.92 0.98
C ASN A 63 -22.64 3.96 1.51
N TYR A 64 -23.10 4.94 2.29
CA TYR A 64 -22.25 5.96 2.88
C TYR A 64 -21.81 5.55 4.28
N THR A 65 -20.51 5.58 4.53
CA THR A 65 -19.96 5.45 5.88
C THR A 65 -18.76 6.36 5.97
N SER A 66 -18.69 7.17 7.00
CA SER A 66 -17.50 7.96 7.32
C SER A 66 -17.05 7.68 8.76
N PHE A 67 -15.74 7.70 8.95
CA PHE A 67 -15.10 7.39 10.22
C PHE A 67 -13.72 8.03 10.24
N TYR A 68 -13.19 8.22 11.44
CA TYR A 68 -11.83 8.66 11.63
C TYR A 68 -10.89 7.46 11.80
N MET A 69 -9.70 7.56 11.25
CA MET A 69 -8.65 6.56 11.35
C MET A 69 -7.34 7.23 11.77
N ARG A 70 -6.56 6.52 12.58
CA ARG A 70 -5.20 6.88 12.97
C ARG A 70 -4.20 6.08 12.15
N ASP A 71 -3.35 6.73 11.36
CA ASP A 71 -2.33 6.06 10.55
C ASP A 71 -1.14 5.55 11.37
N ALA A 72 -0.16 4.93 10.70
CA ALA A 72 1.02 4.35 11.34
C ALA A 72 1.95 5.38 12.01
N GLN A 73 1.75 6.68 11.77
CA GLN A 73 2.54 7.80 12.29
C GLN A 73 1.76 8.52 13.40
N GLY A 74 0.56 8.06 13.69
CA GLY A 74 -0.30 8.61 14.73
C GLY A 74 -1.13 9.81 14.27
N GLU A 75 -1.07 10.18 12.99
CA GLU A 75 -1.95 11.21 12.42
C GLU A 75 -3.37 10.66 12.30
N GLU A 76 -4.36 11.46 12.68
CA GLU A 76 -5.77 11.07 12.75
C GLU A 76 -6.59 11.93 11.80
N ARG A 77 -7.37 11.30 10.92
CA ARG A 77 -8.24 11.94 9.92
C ARG A 77 -9.46 11.10 9.60
#